data_AF-A0A8A6IFQ0-F1
#
_entry.id   AF-A0A8A6IFQ0-F1
#
_cell.length_a   1.000
_cell.length_b   1.000
_cell.length_c   1.000
_cell.angle_alpha   90.00
_cell.angle_beta   90.00
_cell.angle_gamma   90.00
#
_symmetry.space_group_name_H-M   'P 1'
#
loop_
_entity.id
_entity.type
_entity.pdbx_description
1 polymer ?
#
loop_
_entity_poly.entity_id
_entity_poly.type
_entity_poly.pdbx_seq_one_letter_code
_entity_poly.pdbx_strand_id
1 'polypeptide(L)' 'FTIHGLWPSNYSNPKMPSNCTGSQFKKQNLYPYMQSKLKISWPDVASGNDTEFWEREWNRHGR' A
#
# COMPACT_ATOMS: atom_id res chain seq x y z
N PHE A 1 -15.99 3.03 6.11
CA PHE A 1 -14.96 3.38 5.10
C PHE A 1 -13.67 2.65 5.45
N THR A 2 -12.91 2.26 4.43
CA THR A 2 -11.57 1.65 4.55
C THR A 2 -10.61 2.41 3.63
N ILE A 3 -9.31 2.27 3.88
CA ILE A 3 -8.27 2.85 3.02
C ILE A 3 -8.20 2.03 1.74
N HIS A 4 -8.14 2.70 0.59
CA HIS A 4 -7.78 2.04 -0.67
C HIS A 4 -6.27 2.14 -0.90
N GLY A 5 -5.71 3.33 -0.78
CA GLY A 5 -4.27 3.54 -0.88
C GLY A 5 -3.89 4.97 -0.56
N LEU A 6 -2.58 5.19 -0.37
CA LEU A 6 -1.97 6.50 -0.32
C LEU A 6 -1.10 6.64 -1.56
N TRP A 7 -1.50 7.52 -2.48
CA TRP A 7 -0.86 7.65 -3.77
C TRP A 7 -0.11 8.97 -3.88
N PRO A 8 1.21 8.95 -4.16
CA PRO A 8 1.96 10.16 -4.42
C PRO A 8 1.36 10.93 -5.59
N SER A 9 1.40 12.26 -5.50
CA SER A 9 1.00 13.15 -6.59
C SER A 9 2.12 14.15 -6.85
N ASN A 10 2.29 14.51 -8.12
CA ASN A 10 3.16 15.60 -8.52
C ASN A 10 2.27 16.74 -9.01
N TYR A 11 2.14 17.82 -8.25
CA TYR A 11 1.28 18.94 -8.64
C TYR A 11 1.69 19.54 -10.01
N SER A 12 2.99 19.59 -10.27
CA SER A 12 3.54 20.17 -11.50
C SER A 12 3.50 19.22 -12.71
N ASN A 13 3.24 17.93 -12.50
CA ASN A 13 3.13 16.94 -13.58
C ASN A 13 1.86 16.11 -13.42
N PRO A 14 0.90 16.17 -14.35
CA PRO A 14 -0.38 15.49 -14.21
C PRO A 14 -0.27 13.95 -14.14
N LYS A 15 0.88 13.37 -14.50
CA LYS A 15 1.12 11.94 -14.37
C LYS A 15 1.42 11.56 -12.92
N MET A 16 0.49 10.82 -12.31
CA MET A 16 0.72 10.23 -10.99
C MET A 16 1.93 9.30 -10.99
N PRO A 17 2.92 9.53 -10.11
CA PRO A 17 4.03 8.61 -9.92
C PRO A 17 3.51 7.21 -9.58
N SER A 18 4.03 6.22 -10.30
CA SER A 18 3.75 4.81 -10.03
C SER A 18 4.91 3.94 -10.52
N ASN A 19 5.07 2.77 -9.92
CA ASN A 19 6.11 1.78 -10.24
C ASN A 19 7.55 2.32 -10.13
N CYS A 20 7.80 3.31 -9.26
CA CYS A 20 9.12 3.90 -9.01
C CYS A 20 10.16 2.84 -8.60
N THR A 21 11.46 3.14 -8.69
CA THR A 21 12.50 2.25 -8.14
C THR A 21 12.58 2.42 -6.63
N GLY A 22 12.54 1.32 -5.87
CA GLY A 22 12.57 1.36 -4.42
C GLY A 22 12.62 -0.02 -3.78
N SER A 23 12.52 -0.08 -2.45
CA SER A 23 12.50 -1.34 -1.71
C SER A 23 11.20 -2.10 -1.96
N GLN A 24 11.28 -3.40 -2.20
CA GLN A 24 10.11 -4.27 -2.33
C GLN A 24 9.40 -4.41 -0.99
N PHE A 25 8.08 -4.60 -1.03
CA PHE A 25 7.31 -4.88 0.16
C PHE A 25 7.82 -6.16 0.84
N LYS A 26 7.97 -6.08 2.16
CA LYS A 26 8.28 -7.24 3.01
C LYS A 26 7.41 -7.15 4.23
N LYS A 27 6.52 -8.12 4.42
CA LYS A 27 5.63 -8.19 5.59
C LYS A 27 6.40 -8.15 6.91
N GLN A 28 7.63 -8.67 6.93
CA GLN A 28 8.51 -8.67 8.08
C GLN A 28 8.91 -7.24 8.54
N ASN A 29 8.85 -6.26 7.64
CA ASN A 29 9.12 -4.86 7.97
C ASN A 29 7.92 -4.20 8.69
N LEU A 30 6.74 -4.83 8.70
CA LEU A 30 5.58 -4.36 9.42
C LEU A 30 5.59 -4.90 10.85
N TYR A 31 5.73 -4.01 11.83
CA TYR A 31 5.60 -4.38 13.24
C TYR A 31 4.25 -5.07 13.50
N PRO A 32 4.17 -6.04 14.43
CA PRO A 32 2.93 -6.77 14.71
C PRO A 32 1.72 -5.87 15.02
N TYR A 33 1.94 -4.77 15.76
CA TYR A 33 0.90 -3.80 16.08
C TYR A 33 0.42 -2.99 14.87
N MET A 34 1.26 -2.80 13.85
CA MET A 34 0.84 -2.17 12.59
C MET A 34 -0.01 -3.14 11.78
N GLN A 35 0.36 -4.42 11.74
CA GLN A 35 -0.42 -5.44 11.02
C GLN A 35 -1.86 -5.53 11.55
N SER A 36 -2.07 -5.46 12.86
CA SER A 36 -3.43 -5.46 13.42
C SER A 36 -4.23 -4.21 13.04
N LYS A 37 -3.61 -3.03 13.01
CA LYS A 37 -4.25 -1.79 12.54
C LYS A 37 -4.58 -1.85 11.05
N LEU A 38 -3.66 -2.35 10.23
CA LEU A 38 -3.85 -2.47 8.78
C LEU A 38 -4.98 -3.43 8.43
N LYS A 39 -5.12 -4.56 9.13
CA LYS A 39 -6.25 -5.48 8.93
C LYS A 39 -7.62 -4.83 9.16
N ILE A 40 -7.72 -3.83 10.03
CA ILE A 40 -8.98 -3.15 10.32
C ILE A 40 -9.20 -2.00 9.34
N SER A 41 -8.18 -1.17 9.14
CA SER A 41 -8.31 0.11 8.43
C SER A 41 -7.98 0.02 6.93
N TRP A 42 -7.17 -0.95 6.51
CA TRP A 42 -6.73 -1.15 5.13
C TRP A 42 -6.88 -2.62 4.66
N PRO A 43 -8.06 -3.25 4.82
CA PRO A 43 -8.29 -4.62 4.36
C PRO A 43 -8.45 -4.69 2.84
N ASP A 44 -8.18 -5.87 2.29
CA ASP A 44 -8.59 -6.25 0.94
C ASP A 44 -10.08 -6.64 0.94
N VAL A 45 -10.92 -5.71 0.50
CA VAL A 45 -12.38 -5.92 0.45
C VAL A 45 -12.85 -6.69 -0.78
N ALA A 46 -11.97 -6.94 -1.76
CA ALA A 46 -12.33 -7.59 -3.02
C ALA A 46 -12.02 -9.09 -3.00
N SER A 47 -10.79 -9.47 -2.64
CA SER A 47 -10.35 -10.87 -2.58
C SER A 47 -10.13 -11.42 -1.18
N GLY A 48 -10.08 -10.55 -0.15
CA GLY A 48 -9.81 -10.95 1.23
C GLY A 48 -8.34 -11.26 1.54
N ASN A 49 -7.42 -11.02 0.60
CA ASN A 49 -5.99 -11.22 0.80
C ASN A 49 -5.28 -9.89 1.10
N ASP A 50 -5.36 -9.47 2.36
CA ASP A 50 -4.79 -8.19 2.82
C ASP A 50 -3.30 -8.06 2.48
N THR A 51 -2.52 -9.13 2.62
CA THR A 51 -1.06 -9.05 2.42
C THR A 51 -0.69 -8.80 0.96
N GLU A 52 -1.37 -9.47 0.03
CA GLU A 52 -1.19 -9.26 -1.40
C GLU A 52 -1.64 -7.85 -1.81
N PHE A 53 -2.72 -7.36 -1.21
CA PHE A 53 -3.19 -6.00 -1.45
C PHE A 53 -2.18 -4.94 -0.97
N TRP A 54 -1.65 -5.07 0.27
CA TRP A 54 -0.63 -4.16 0.78
C TRP A 54 0.64 -4.19 -0.07
N GLU A 55 1.05 -5.38 -0.52
CA GLU A 55 2.19 -5.55 -1.41
C GLU A 55 1.98 -4.82 -2.75
N ARG A 56 0.81 -4.99 -3.37
CA ARG A 56 0.47 -4.31 -4.63
C ARG A 56 0.48 -2.80 -4.49
N GLU A 57 -0.14 -2.28 -3.44
CA GLU A 57 -0.18 -0.83 -3.19
C GLU A 57 1.20 -0.26 -2.89
N TRP A 58 2.02 -0.94 -2.08
CA TRP A 58 3.39 -0.53 -1.82
C TRP A 58 4.25 -0.56 -3.10
N ASN A 59 4.24 -1.67 -3.83
CA ASN A 59 5.08 -1.83 -5.01
C ASN A 59 4.70 -0.87 -6.15
N ARG A 60 3.42 -0.48 -6.24
CA ARG A 60 2.95 0.47 -7.24
C ARG A 60 3.09 1.92 -6.81
N HIS A 61 2.87 2.23 -5.54
CA HIS A 61 2.69 3.61 -5.08
C HIS A 61 3.57 4.01 -3.88
N GLY A 62 3.99 3.07 -3.03
CA GLY A 62 4.71 3.36 -1.78
C GLY A 62 6.23 3.32 -1.86
N ARG A 63 6.81 2.64 -2.87
CA ARG A 63 8.26 2.48 -3.05
C ARG A 63 8.94 3.62 -3.79
#